data_AF-A0A7Z8VGK3-F1
#
_entry.id   AF-A0A7Z8VGK3-F1
#
_cell.length_a   1.000
_cell.length_b   1.000
_cell.length_c   1.000
_cell.angle_alpha   90.00
_cell.angle_beta   90.00
_cell.angle_gamma   90.00
#
_symmetry.space_group_name_H-M   'P 1'
#
loop_
_entity.id
_entity.type
_entity.pdbx_description
1 polymer ?
#
loop_
_entity_poly.entity_id
_entity_poly.type
_entity_poly.pdbx_seq_one_letter_code
_entity_poly.pdbx_strand_id
1 'polypeptide(L)' 'MPTFLIPNSGYITCIVRKKDIQLKPEEIVRQLYAARLINQYGYTKKRIKFELTMQNLALH' A
#
# COMPACT_ATOMS: atom_id res chain seq x y z
N MET A 1 -2.38 -23.15 1.00
CA MET A 1 -1.35 -22.08 1.04
C MET A 1 -1.65 -21.16 -0.14
N PRO A 2 -2.16 -19.94 0.07
CA PRO A 2 -2.53 -19.10 -1.06
C PRO A 2 -1.23 -18.65 -1.74
N THR A 3 -1.01 -19.13 -2.96
CA THR A 3 0.04 -18.67 -3.86
C THR A 3 -0.11 -17.16 -4.02
N PHE A 4 0.84 -16.42 -3.47
CA PHE A 4 1.03 -15.00 -3.71
C PHE A 4 1.53 -14.85 -5.15
N LEU A 5 0.62 -15.00 -6.12
CA LEU A 5 0.85 -14.66 -7.51
C LEU A 5 0.96 -13.14 -7.54
N ILE A 6 2.18 -12.61 -7.51
CA ILE A 6 2.44 -11.20 -7.75
C ILE A 6 2.30 -11.01 -9.25
N PRO A 7 1.24 -10.36 -9.75
CA PRO A 7 1.13 -10.11 -11.18
C PRO A 7 2.17 -9.05 -11.54
N ASN A 8 3.00 -9.35 -12.54
CA ASN A 8 4.10 -8.49 -13.03
C ASN A 8 3.64 -7.13 -13.61
N SER A 9 2.34 -6.79 -13.54
CA SER A 9 1.77 -5.50 -13.96
C SER A 9 0.32 -5.31 -13.46
N GLY A 10 0.03 -5.63 -12.20
CA GLY A 10 -1.32 -5.45 -11.63
C GLY A 10 -1.51 -4.09 -10.96
N TYR A 11 -2.69 -3.48 -11.11
CA TYR A 11 -3.15 -2.43 -10.22
C TYR A 11 -3.94 -3.08 -9.07
N ILE A 12 -3.70 -2.65 -7.84
CA ILE A 12 -4.48 -3.07 -6.67
C ILE A 12 -5.09 -1.86 -5.98
N THR A 13 -6.29 -2.05 -5.45
CA THR A 13 -6.92 -1.04 -4.61
C THR A 13 -6.21 -0.93 -3.26
N CYS A 14 -5.59 0.22 -3.01
CA CYS A 14 -4.89 0.50 -1.76
C CYS A 14 -5.86 0.54 -0.56
N ILE A 15 -5.60 -0.28 0.47
CA ILE A 15 -6.46 -0.39 1.66
C ILE A 15 -6.60 0.90 2.49
N VAL A 16 -5.63 1.81 2.33
CA VAL A 16 -5.58 3.11 3.02
C VAL A 16 -6.17 4.22 2.15
N ARG A 17 -5.72 4.33 0.89
CA ARG A 17 -6.06 5.45 -0.02
C ARG A 17 -7.33 5.22 -0.85
N LYS A 18 -7.85 3.99 -0.91
CA LYS A 18 -9.02 3.59 -1.74
C LYS A 18 -8.89 4.01 -3.21
N LYS A 19 -7.68 3.94 -3.74
CA LYS A 19 -7.36 4.19 -5.15
C LYS A 19 -6.60 3.00 -5.69
N ASP A 20 -6.71 2.76 -6.98
CA ASP A 20 -5.94 1.73 -7.67
C ASP A 20 -4.50 2.24 -7.87
N ILE A 21 -3.55 1.46 -7.36
CA ILE A 21 -2.12 1.79 -7.38
C ILE A 21 -1.40 0.64 -8.07
N GLN A 22 -0.43 0.98 -8.91
CA GLN A 22 0.46 0.01 -9.53
C GLN A 22 1.21 -0.76 -8.46
N LEU A 23 1.18 -2.09 -8.53
CA LEU A 23 1.74 -2.98 -7.54
C LEU A 23 3.28 -3.08 -7.65
N LYS A 24 3.98 -2.02 -7.26
CA LYS A 24 5.46 -2.03 -7.13
C LYS A 24 5.88 -2.82 -5.88
N PRO A 25 7.07 -3.44 -5.86
CA PRO A 25 7.56 -4.18 -4.68
C PRO A 25 7.47 -3.38 -3.37
N GLU A 26 7.76 -2.09 -3.41
CA GLU A 26 7.67 -1.18 -2.26
C GLU A 26 6.23 -1.00 -1.79
N GLU A 27 5.27 -0.93 -2.71
CA GLU A 27 3.85 -0.80 -2.40
C GLU A 27 3.29 -2.11 -1.83
N ILE A 28 3.78 -3.26 -2.29
CA ILE A 28 3.44 -4.58 -1.73
C ILE A 28 3.79 -4.62 -0.24
N VAL A 29 5.03 -4.26 0.11
CA VAL A 29 5.50 -4.26 1.50
C VAL A 29 4.71 -3.25 2.34
N ARG A 30 4.42 -2.06 1.80
CA ARG A 30 3.61 -1.03 2.49
C ARG A 30 2.20 -1.52 2.79
N GLN A 31 1.52 -2.14 1.82
CA GLN A 31 0.16 -2.65 2.03
C GLN A 31 0.15 -3.85 2.99
N LEU A 32 1.16 -4.72 2.94
CA LEU A 32 1.33 -5.81 3.90
C LEU A 32 1.47 -5.28 5.34
N TYR A 33 2.29 -4.26 5.55
CA TYR A 33 2.48 -3.67 6.87
C TYR A 33 1.24 -2.90 7.35
N ALA A 34 0.57 -2.16 6.46
CA ALA A 34 -0.69 -1.50 6.80
C ALA A 34 -1.78 -2.51 7.18
N ALA A 35 -1.86 -3.65 6.48
CA ALA A 35 -2.76 -4.73 6.85
C ALA A 35 -2.43 -5.30 8.24
N ARG A 36 -1.14 -5.43 8.58
CA ARG A 36 -0.69 -5.83 9.91
C ARG A 36 -1.14 -4.84 11.00
N LEU A 37 -0.93 -3.54 10.78
CA LEU A 37 -1.34 -2.49 11.72
C LEU A 37 -2.86 -2.49 11.97
N ILE A 38 -3.66 -2.71 10.93
CA ILE A 38 -5.12 -2.73 11.04
C ILE A 38 -5.58 -4.01 11.75
N ASN A 39 -5.12 -5.17 11.25
CA ASN A 39 -5.67 -6.47 11.67
C ASN A 39 -5.10 -6.97 13.00
N GLN A 40 -3.81 -6.73 13.27
CA GLN A 40 -3.15 -7.22 14.48
C GLN A 40 -3.13 -6.19 15.60
N TYR A 41 -2.93 -4.91 15.25
CA TYR A 41 -2.76 -3.85 16.25
C TYR A 41 -3.98 -2.92 16.38
N GLY A 42 -5.04 -3.13 15.59
CA GLY A 42 -6.30 -2.39 15.71
C GLY A 42 -6.21 -0.91 15.29
N TYR A 43 -5.18 -0.50 14.55
CA TYR A 43 -5.08 0.88 14.08
C TYR A 43 -6.18 1.19 13.07
N THR A 44 -6.93 2.27 13.30
CA THR A 44 -7.93 2.74 12.35
C THR A 44 -7.25 3.26 11.07
N LYS A 45 -7.83 2.96 9.91
CA LYS A 45 -7.33 3.42 8.59
C LYS A 45 -7.05 4.93 8.52
N LYS A 46 -7.81 5.75 9.25
CA LYS A 46 -7.63 7.21 9.34
C LYS A 46 -6.30 7.65 9.96
N ARG A 47 -5.68 6.79 10.78
CA ARG A 47 -4.40 7.05 11.47
C ARG A 47 -3.18 6.59 10.67
N ILE A 48 -3.38 5.86 9.58
CA ILE A 48 -2.30 5.32 8.75
C ILE A 48 -2.19 6.21 7.50
N LYS A 49 -0.99 6.72 7.23
CA LYS A 49 -0.67 7.45 6.00
C LYS A 49 0.64 6.92 5.45
N PHE A 50 0.67 6.65 4.15
CA PHE A 50 1.92 6.38 3.45
C PHE A 50 2.59 7.69 3.08
N GLU A 51 3.87 7.81 3.41
CA GLU A 51 4.70 8.94 2.98
C GLU A 51 4.70 9.05 1.46
N LEU A 52 4.57 10.29 0.99
CA LEU A 52 4.86 10.65 -0.39
C LEU A 52 6.38 10.63 -0.53
N THR A 53 6.90 9.70 -1.34
CA THR A 53 8.30 9.75 -1.70
C THR A 53 8.57 11.08 -2.41
N MET A 54 9.65 11.77 -2.04
CA MET A 54 10.08 13.07 -2.60
C MET A 54 10.35 13.06 -4.12
N GLN A 55 10.08 11.96 -4.84
CA GLN A 55 10.14 11.92 -6.30
C GLN A 55 9.04 12.79 -6.96
N ASN A 56 7.96 13.12 -6.24
CA ASN A 56 6.86 13.95 -6.73
C ASN A 56 6.90 15.40 -6.21
N LEU A 57 7.98 15.82 -5.54
CA LEU A 57 8.20 17.22 -5.15
C LEU A 57 9.14 17.93 -6.14
N ALA A 58 8.94 17.71 -7.44
CA ALA A 58 9.64 18.41 -8.52
C ALA A 58 8.68 18.96 -9.59
N LEU A 59 7.39 19.15 -9.24
CA LEU A 59 6.42 19.86 -10.07
C LEU A 59 5.46 20.63 -9.16
N HIS A 60 5.97 21.69 -8.54
CA HIS A 60 5.27 22.96 -8.35
C HIS A 60 6.26 24.04 -7.93
#